data_AF-A0A839EYI3-F1
#
_entry.id   AF-A0A839EYI3-F1
#
_cell.length_a   1.000
_cell.length_b   1.000
_cell.length_c   1.000
_cell.angle_alpha   90.00
_cell.angle_beta   90.00
_cell.angle_gamma   90.00
#
_symmetry.space_group_name_H-M   'P 1'
#
loop_
_entity.id
_entity.type
_entity.pdbx_description
1 polymer ?
#
loop_
_entity_poly.entity_id
_entity_poly.type
_entity_poly.pdbx_seq_one_letter_code
_entity_poly.pdbx_strand_id
1 'polypeptide(L)'
;MSHLPYLNPARVRALEDALARRILVIDGAMGTMVQGYRLDEADYRGTRFVHGFDSQHEPGRDPALQPGHDLKGNNDLLVLTRPDVIGAIHTAYLDAGADLVETNTFNATSVSQADYHLEHIVYELNREGARLARTCCDAVEAKDRSRPRFVIGVLGPTSRTASISPDVNDPGFRNTSFEELRLAYREATRGLIDGGADTLMVETIFDTLNAKAALFAIEEEFDARGGRLPVMISGTITDLSGRTLSGQTAEAFYASVAHARPLSVGLNCALGAKELRQYVDVLSQVADCQVSAHPNAGLPNAFGEYDETPADMATLIGEFARSGLLNLVGGCCGTTPAHIEAIAHAVAGVAPRALRSTLDAAA
;
A
#
# COMPACT_ATOMS: atom_id res chain seq x y z
N MET A 1 -4.14 -2.55 24.40
CA MET A 1 -3.79 -3.27 23.16
C MET A 1 -3.34 -4.67 23.53
N SER A 2 -4.01 -5.66 22.96
CA SER A 2 -3.86 -7.08 23.29
C SER A 2 -2.50 -7.62 22.81
N HIS A 3 -1.93 -8.57 23.57
CA HIS A 3 -0.75 -9.35 23.16
C HIS A 3 -1.21 -10.54 22.31
N LEU A 4 -1.91 -10.27 21.21
CA LEU A 4 -2.41 -11.33 20.35
C LEU A 4 -1.26 -12.07 19.68
N PRO A 5 -1.35 -13.40 19.54
CA PRO A 5 -0.39 -14.17 18.77
C PRO A 5 -0.46 -13.77 17.29
N TYR A 6 0.64 -13.95 16.56
CA TYR A 6 0.60 -13.82 15.11
C TYR A 6 -0.24 -14.95 14.48
N LEU A 7 -1.06 -14.63 13.48
CA LEU A 7 -1.86 -15.61 12.73
C LEU A 7 -0.97 -16.61 11.99
N ASN A 8 0.19 -16.16 11.49
CA ASN A 8 1.20 -17.03 10.88
C ASN A 8 2.61 -16.75 11.47
N PRO A 9 2.93 -17.32 12.64
CA PRO A 9 4.20 -17.04 13.32
C PRO A 9 5.44 -17.44 12.51
N ALA A 10 5.34 -18.43 11.62
CA ALA A 10 6.46 -18.87 10.80
C ALA A 10 6.81 -17.83 9.72
N ARG A 11 5.79 -17.29 9.05
CA ARG A 11 5.96 -16.22 8.06
C ARG A 11 6.47 -14.93 8.68
N VAL A 12 5.95 -14.57 9.86
CA VAL A 12 6.42 -13.37 10.59
C VAL A 12 7.90 -13.51 10.97
N ARG A 13 8.32 -14.65 11.52
CA ARG A 13 9.75 -14.89 11.80
C ARG A 13 10.61 -14.80 10.55
N ALA A 14 10.16 -15.36 9.42
CA ALA A 14 10.90 -15.26 8.16
C ALA A 14 11.06 -13.81 7.69
N LEU A 15 10.04 -12.97 7.88
CA LEU A 15 10.08 -11.55 7.56
C LEU A 15 11.06 -10.79 8.50
N GLU A 16 10.95 -11.01 9.80
CA GLU A 16 11.82 -10.40 10.81
C GLU A 16 13.29 -10.81 10.61
N ASP A 17 13.55 -12.09 10.34
CA ASP A 17 14.90 -12.60 10.03
C ASP A 17 15.47 -11.96 8.76
N ALA A 18 14.64 -11.68 7.76
CA ALA A 18 15.08 -11.03 6.53
C ALA A 18 15.41 -9.55 6.78
N LEU A 19 14.53 -8.83 7.50
CA LEU A 19 14.72 -7.43 7.90
C LEU A 19 15.97 -7.22 8.76
N ALA A 20 16.31 -8.20 9.61
CA ALA A 20 17.52 -8.15 10.43
C ALA A 20 18.81 -8.31 9.62
N ARG A 21 18.74 -8.93 8.43
CA ARG A 21 19.93 -9.30 7.64
C ARG A 21 20.19 -8.35 6.48
N ARG A 22 19.16 -7.73 5.91
CA ARG A 22 19.26 -6.90 4.70
C ARG A 22 18.09 -5.93 4.57
N ILE A 23 18.29 -4.91 3.76
CA ILE A 23 17.20 -4.05 3.30
C ILE A 23 16.28 -4.87 2.38
N LEU A 24 14.97 -4.86 2.65
CA LEU A 24 13.99 -5.54 1.82
C LEU A 24 13.42 -4.62 0.75
N VAL A 25 13.10 -5.20 -0.41
CA VAL A 25 12.57 -4.46 -1.56
C VAL A 25 11.06 -4.66 -1.66
N ILE A 26 10.30 -3.58 -1.59
CA ILE A 26 8.87 -3.50 -1.95
C ILE A 26 8.80 -3.29 -3.46
N ASP A 27 7.70 -3.69 -4.09
CA ASP A 27 7.49 -3.52 -5.53
C ASP A 27 7.28 -2.05 -5.95
N GLY A 28 6.85 -1.87 -7.20
CA GLY A 28 6.62 -0.57 -7.82
C GLY A 28 5.14 -0.30 -8.09
N ALA A 29 4.85 0.73 -8.88
CA ALA A 29 3.47 1.14 -9.17
C ALA A 29 2.64 0.13 -9.98
N MET A 30 1.64 -0.48 -9.33
CA MET A 30 0.58 -1.24 -9.98
C MET A 30 -0.18 -0.41 -11.04
N GLY A 31 -0.62 0.80 -10.68
CA GLY A 31 -1.41 1.66 -11.57
C GLY A 31 -0.67 2.05 -12.85
N THR A 32 0.60 2.42 -12.76
CA THR A 32 1.45 2.74 -13.93
C THR A 32 1.62 1.52 -14.83
N MET A 33 1.79 0.33 -14.26
CA MET A 33 1.91 -0.90 -15.05
C MET A 33 0.60 -1.24 -15.76
N VAL A 34 -0.57 -1.10 -15.09
CA VAL A 34 -1.89 -1.29 -15.71
C VAL A 34 -2.11 -0.35 -16.90
N GLN A 35 -1.72 0.92 -16.79
CA GLN A 35 -1.83 1.89 -17.88
C GLN A 35 -1.09 1.42 -19.16
N GLY A 36 0.04 0.72 -19.00
CA GLY A 36 0.82 0.16 -20.10
C GLY A 36 0.07 -0.88 -20.93
N TYR A 37 -0.93 -1.57 -20.35
CA TYR A 37 -1.77 -2.53 -21.07
C TYR A 37 -2.87 -1.88 -21.92
N ARG A 38 -3.10 -0.56 -21.76
CA ARG A 38 -4.10 0.22 -22.53
C ARG A 38 -5.50 -0.40 -22.50
N LEU A 39 -5.91 -0.91 -21.34
CA LEU A 39 -7.21 -1.54 -21.13
C LEU A 39 -8.36 -0.58 -21.42
N ASP A 40 -9.44 -1.11 -22.00
CA ASP A 40 -10.66 -0.38 -22.28
C ASP A 40 -11.81 -0.78 -21.34
N GLU A 41 -12.97 -0.13 -21.46
CA GLU A 41 -14.13 -0.39 -20.61
C GLU A 41 -14.55 -1.86 -20.55
N ALA A 42 -14.43 -2.60 -21.66
CA ALA A 42 -14.82 -4.00 -21.72
C ALA A 42 -13.89 -4.87 -20.87
N ASP A 43 -12.60 -4.53 -20.79
CA ASP A 43 -11.64 -5.21 -19.90
C ASP A 43 -12.02 -5.03 -18.42
N TYR A 44 -12.40 -3.82 -18.01
CA TYR A 44 -12.82 -3.57 -16.62
C TYR A 44 -14.14 -4.27 -16.29
N ARG A 45 -15.08 -4.32 -17.23
CA ARG A 45 -16.37 -4.97 -17.04
C ARG A 45 -16.28 -6.49 -17.02
N GLY A 46 -15.39 -7.07 -17.82
CA GLY A 46 -15.30 -8.52 -18.01
C GLY A 46 -16.67 -9.14 -18.34
N THR A 47 -16.90 -10.36 -17.86
CA THR A 47 -18.18 -11.07 -18.08
C THR A 47 -19.23 -10.72 -17.02
N ARG A 48 -18.83 -10.59 -15.76
CA ARG A 48 -19.74 -10.38 -14.61
C ARG A 48 -20.39 -9.00 -14.62
N PHE A 49 -19.67 -7.98 -15.10
CA PHE A 49 -20.11 -6.58 -15.08
C PHE A 49 -20.34 -6.02 -16.48
N VAL A 50 -20.63 -6.88 -17.47
CA VAL A 50 -20.76 -6.51 -18.89
C VAL A 50 -21.72 -5.33 -19.14
N HIS A 51 -22.74 -5.16 -18.29
CA HIS A 51 -23.72 -4.09 -18.38
C HIS A 51 -23.41 -2.85 -17.51
N GLY A 52 -22.24 -2.78 -16.87
CA GLY A 52 -21.84 -1.69 -15.97
C GLY A 52 -22.38 -1.82 -14.55
N PHE A 53 -22.86 -3.01 -14.17
CA PHE A 53 -23.30 -3.35 -12.81
C PHE A 53 -23.07 -4.84 -12.57
N ASP A 54 -23.08 -5.28 -11.31
CA ASP A 54 -22.88 -6.67 -10.96
C ASP A 54 -24.12 -7.52 -11.26
N SER A 55 -24.08 -8.28 -12.36
CA SER A 55 -25.18 -9.17 -12.76
C SER A 55 -25.50 -10.27 -11.75
N GLN A 56 -24.58 -10.61 -10.85
CA GLN A 56 -24.82 -11.59 -9.78
C GLN A 56 -25.55 -10.97 -8.58
N HIS A 57 -25.38 -9.67 -8.36
CA HIS A 57 -26.06 -8.93 -7.29
C HIS A 57 -27.43 -8.41 -7.73
N GLU A 58 -27.56 -8.03 -8.99
CA GLU A 58 -28.79 -7.47 -9.57
C GLU A 58 -29.33 -8.29 -10.76
N PRO A 59 -29.69 -9.58 -10.57
CA PRO A 59 -30.04 -10.48 -11.68
C PRO A 59 -31.31 -10.10 -12.44
N GLY A 60 -32.15 -9.22 -11.87
CA GLY A 60 -33.39 -8.73 -12.48
C GLY A 60 -33.30 -7.34 -13.10
N ARG A 61 -32.13 -6.68 -13.06
CA ARG A 61 -31.97 -5.34 -13.62
C ARG A 61 -31.96 -5.42 -15.14
N ASP A 62 -32.89 -4.73 -15.78
CA ASP A 62 -32.95 -4.59 -17.23
C ASP A 62 -32.00 -3.47 -17.68
N PRO A 63 -30.90 -3.78 -18.40
CA PRO A 63 -29.95 -2.76 -18.87
C PRO A 63 -30.57 -1.74 -19.83
N ALA A 64 -31.68 -2.07 -20.50
CA ALA A 64 -32.38 -1.15 -21.40
C ALA A 64 -33.17 -0.08 -20.64
N LEU A 65 -33.61 -0.39 -19.41
CA LEU A 65 -34.37 0.54 -18.56
C LEU A 65 -33.47 1.26 -17.55
N GLN A 66 -32.42 0.60 -17.08
CA GLN A 66 -31.48 1.11 -16.08
C GLN A 66 -30.04 0.80 -16.50
N PRO A 67 -29.43 1.64 -17.36
CA PRO A 67 -28.04 1.47 -17.79
C PRO A 67 -27.10 1.41 -16.59
N GLY A 68 -26.04 0.60 -16.68
CA GLY A 68 -24.99 0.57 -15.67
C GLY A 68 -24.03 1.76 -15.77
N HIS A 69 -22.98 1.69 -14.99
CA HIS A 69 -21.99 2.74 -14.80
C HIS A 69 -20.69 2.39 -15.54
N ASP A 70 -19.88 3.41 -15.81
CA ASP A 70 -18.54 3.21 -16.34
C ASP A 70 -17.65 2.66 -15.22
N LEU A 71 -16.91 1.58 -15.52
CA LEU A 71 -16.03 0.89 -14.58
C LEU A 71 -14.54 1.09 -14.91
N LYS A 72 -14.22 1.66 -16.08
CA LYS A 72 -12.84 2.01 -16.43
C LYS A 72 -12.25 2.99 -15.45
N GLY A 73 -11.06 2.66 -14.97
CA GLY A 73 -10.34 3.41 -13.92
C GLY A 73 -10.42 2.73 -12.56
N ASN A 74 -11.36 1.80 -12.35
CA ASN A 74 -11.38 0.96 -11.15
C ASN A 74 -10.34 -0.17 -11.25
N ASN A 75 -9.06 0.17 -11.07
CA ASN A 75 -7.97 -0.79 -11.19
C ASN A 75 -8.13 -1.98 -10.24
N ASP A 76 -8.70 -1.77 -9.06
CA ASP A 76 -8.99 -2.81 -8.06
C ASP A 76 -9.91 -3.90 -8.62
N LEU A 77 -10.87 -3.56 -9.49
CA LEU A 77 -11.78 -4.52 -10.13
C LEU A 77 -11.05 -5.53 -11.02
N LEU A 78 -9.88 -5.16 -11.56
CA LEU A 78 -9.10 -6.02 -12.44
C LEU A 78 -8.60 -7.30 -11.75
N VAL A 79 -8.59 -7.37 -10.42
CA VAL A 79 -8.31 -8.64 -9.71
C VAL A 79 -9.36 -9.71 -10.02
N LEU A 80 -10.60 -9.31 -10.38
CA LEU A 80 -11.69 -10.19 -10.76
C LEU A 80 -11.81 -10.35 -12.27
N THR A 81 -11.65 -9.25 -13.02
CA THR A 81 -11.95 -9.23 -14.46
C THR A 81 -10.74 -9.48 -15.36
N ARG A 82 -9.53 -9.10 -14.91
CA ARG A 82 -8.25 -9.35 -15.60
C ARG A 82 -7.16 -9.86 -14.63
N PRO A 83 -7.40 -10.97 -13.90
CA PRO A 83 -6.41 -11.53 -12.98
C PRO A 83 -5.12 -11.95 -13.69
N ASP A 84 -5.17 -12.22 -14.99
CA ASP A 84 -4.02 -12.48 -15.86
C ASP A 84 -3.06 -11.28 -15.91
N VAL A 85 -3.60 -10.06 -16.03
CA VAL A 85 -2.81 -8.82 -16.08
C VAL A 85 -2.19 -8.54 -14.72
N ILE A 86 -2.99 -8.56 -13.66
CA ILE A 86 -2.52 -8.25 -12.30
C ILE A 86 -1.47 -9.28 -11.85
N GLY A 87 -1.70 -10.57 -12.13
CA GLY A 87 -0.74 -11.63 -11.83
C GLY A 87 0.57 -11.49 -12.61
N ALA A 88 0.50 -11.06 -13.88
CA ALA A 88 1.70 -10.78 -14.68
C ALA A 88 2.51 -9.62 -14.10
N ILE A 89 1.86 -8.56 -13.62
CA ILE A 89 2.52 -7.41 -12.98
C ILE A 89 3.22 -7.82 -11.68
N HIS A 90 2.54 -8.54 -10.78
CA HIS A 90 3.19 -9.05 -9.57
C HIS A 90 4.41 -9.91 -9.89
N THR A 91 4.27 -10.83 -10.85
CA THR A 91 5.37 -11.71 -11.26
C THR A 91 6.55 -10.91 -11.81
N ALA A 92 6.30 -9.87 -12.61
CA ALA A 92 7.36 -9.02 -13.14
C ALA A 92 8.15 -8.30 -12.04
N TYR A 93 7.49 -7.78 -11.00
CA TYR A 93 8.19 -7.17 -9.87
C TYR A 93 8.95 -8.18 -9.01
N LEU A 94 8.37 -9.36 -8.77
CA LEU A 94 9.04 -10.44 -8.03
C LEU A 94 10.29 -10.94 -8.76
N ASP A 95 10.22 -11.09 -10.08
CA ASP A 95 11.34 -11.49 -10.93
C ASP A 95 12.42 -10.38 -11.00
N ALA A 96 12.01 -9.10 -10.95
CA ALA A 96 12.92 -7.95 -10.83
C ALA A 96 13.61 -7.84 -9.45
N GLY A 97 13.23 -8.67 -8.48
CA GLY A 97 13.87 -8.73 -7.18
C GLY A 97 13.12 -8.03 -6.05
N ALA A 98 11.82 -7.74 -6.20
CA ALA A 98 10.97 -7.42 -5.06
C ALA A 98 10.92 -8.60 -4.07
N ASP A 99 11.04 -8.30 -2.78
CA ASP A 99 10.83 -9.23 -1.67
C ASP A 99 9.38 -9.20 -1.17
N LEU A 100 8.73 -8.05 -1.28
CA LEU A 100 7.33 -7.86 -0.94
C LEU A 100 6.59 -7.29 -2.14
N VAL A 101 5.35 -7.74 -2.35
CA VAL A 101 4.43 -7.15 -3.33
C VAL A 101 3.18 -6.64 -2.64
N GLU A 102 2.75 -5.44 -3.04
CA GLU A 102 1.51 -4.82 -2.63
C GLU A 102 0.32 -5.46 -3.35
N THR A 103 -0.79 -5.69 -2.65
CA THR A 103 -2.03 -6.15 -3.28
C THR A 103 -2.65 -5.04 -4.14
N ASN A 104 -3.28 -5.40 -5.26
CA ASN A 104 -4.05 -4.44 -6.07
C ASN A 104 -5.41 -4.13 -5.39
N THR A 105 -5.37 -3.45 -4.24
CA THR A 105 -6.52 -3.18 -3.36
C THR A 105 -6.52 -1.76 -2.79
N PHE A 106 -5.80 -0.85 -3.43
CA PHE A 106 -5.62 0.53 -2.96
C PHE A 106 -6.95 1.27 -2.74
N ASN A 107 -7.94 1.06 -3.62
CA ASN A 107 -9.29 1.64 -3.52
C ASN A 107 -10.37 0.59 -3.22
N ALA A 108 -9.99 -0.59 -2.74
CA ALA A 108 -10.94 -1.65 -2.38
C ALA A 108 -11.59 -1.37 -1.01
N THR A 109 -12.30 -0.25 -0.89
CA THR A 109 -13.12 0.11 0.28
C THR A 109 -14.50 0.56 -0.18
N SER A 110 -15.52 0.45 0.67
CA SER A 110 -16.87 0.87 0.31
C SER A 110 -16.95 2.35 -0.05
N VAL A 111 -16.12 3.19 0.58
CA VAL A 111 -16.04 4.63 0.28
C VAL A 111 -15.60 4.89 -1.16
N SER A 112 -14.55 4.21 -1.64
CA SER A 112 -14.05 4.41 -3.00
C SER A 112 -14.86 3.62 -4.03
N GLN A 113 -15.37 2.44 -3.69
CA GLN A 113 -16.17 1.62 -4.62
C GLN A 113 -17.58 2.21 -4.85
N ALA A 114 -18.03 3.14 -4.01
CA ALA A 114 -19.27 3.89 -4.25
C ALA A 114 -19.24 4.71 -5.54
N ASP A 115 -18.07 5.19 -5.98
CA ASP A 115 -17.93 5.89 -7.27
C ASP A 115 -18.24 4.98 -8.48
N TYR A 116 -18.20 3.65 -8.27
CA TYR A 116 -18.47 2.62 -9.26
C TYR A 116 -19.73 1.80 -8.95
N HIS A 117 -20.44 2.09 -7.85
CA HIS A 117 -21.58 1.30 -7.35
C HIS A 117 -21.25 -0.18 -7.08
N LEU A 118 -20.07 -0.44 -6.52
CA LEU A 118 -19.53 -1.77 -6.24
C LEU A 118 -19.19 -1.98 -4.75
N GLU A 119 -19.87 -1.28 -3.85
CA GLU A 119 -19.62 -1.38 -2.41
C GLU A 119 -19.83 -2.79 -1.86
N HIS A 120 -20.75 -3.58 -2.45
CA HIS A 120 -21.09 -4.92 -1.99
C HIS A 120 -20.01 -5.98 -2.27
N ILE A 121 -19.01 -5.69 -3.10
CA ILE A 121 -17.91 -6.62 -3.43
C ILE A 121 -16.59 -6.26 -2.75
N VAL A 122 -16.57 -5.29 -1.83
CA VAL A 122 -15.33 -4.83 -1.15
C VAL A 122 -14.58 -5.98 -0.50
N TYR A 123 -15.27 -6.86 0.23
CA TYR A 123 -14.64 -8.04 0.81
C TYR A 123 -14.01 -8.96 -0.25
N GLU A 124 -14.72 -9.18 -1.36
CA GLU A 124 -14.28 -10.05 -2.46
C GLU A 124 -13.04 -9.49 -3.16
N LEU A 125 -13.03 -8.19 -3.47
CA LEU A 125 -11.89 -7.50 -4.08
C LEU A 125 -10.62 -7.67 -3.23
N ASN A 126 -10.73 -7.44 -1.92
CA ASN A 126 -9.60 -7.57 -1.01
C ASN A 126 -9.11 -9.02 -0.88
N ARG A 127 -10.03 -9.97 -0.76
CA ARG A 127 -9.70 -11.39 -0.64
C ARG A 127 -9.02 -11.91 -1.91
N GLU A 128 -9.58 -11.62 -3.08
CA GLU A 128 -9.01 -12.09 -4.35
C GLU A 128 -7.71 -11.36 -4.71
N GLY A 129 -7.60 -10.06 -4.39
CA GLY A 129 -6.35 -9.30 -4.53
C GLY A 129 -5.20 -9.92 -3.72
N ALA A 130 -5.44 -10.20 -2.43
CA ALA A 130 -4.45 -10.87 -1.58
C ALA A 130 -4.15 -12.31 -2.04
N ARG A 131 -5.18 -13.08 -2.43
CA ARG A 131 -4.99 -14.46 -2.92
C ARG A 131 -4.16 -14.52 -4.20
N LEU A 132 -4.39 -13.59 -5.13
CA LEU A 132 -3.64 -13.51 -6.38
C LEU A 132 -2.17 -13.18 -6.12
N ALA A 133 -1.89 -12.14 -5.31
CA ALA A 133 -0.52 -11.79 -4.92
C ALA A 133 0.19 -12.96 -4.21
N ARG A 134 -0.50 -13.66 -3.29
CA ARG A 134 0.04 -14.84 -2.60
C ARG A 134 0.38 -15.97 -3.56
N THR A 135 -0.48 -16.22 -4.54
CA THR A 135 -0.24 -17.23 -5.58
C THR A 135 1.01 -16.91 -6.39
N CYS A 136 1.22 -15.64 -6.75
CA CYS A 136 2.44 -15.20 -7.44
C CYS A 136 3.69 -15.36 -6.57
N CYS A 137 3.63 -14.95 -5.30
CA CYS A 137 4.72 -15.13 -4.35
C CYS A 137 5.09 -16.61 -4.17
N ASP A 138 4.10 -17.49 -4.00
CA ASP A 138 4.31 -18.95 -3.85
C ASP A 138 4.97 -19.56 -5.08
N ALA A 139 4.55 -19.13 -6.28
CA ALA A 139 5.12 -19.60 -7.53
C ALA A 139 6.60 -19.20 -7.70
N VAL A 140 6.98 -18.01 -7.22
CA VAL A 140 8.39 -17.55 -7.24
C VAL A 140 9.20 -18.22 -6.13
N GLU A 141 8.67 -18.33 -4.91
CA GLU A 141 9.32 -19.05 -3.79
C GLU A 141 9.56 -20.53 -4.11
N ALA A 142 8.70 -21.16 -4.91
CA ALA A 142 8.90 -22.54 -5.35
C ALA A 142 10.16 -22.71 -6.22
N LYS A 143 10.61 -21.65 -6.92
CA LYS A 143 11.83 -21.64 -7.74
C LYS A 143 13.09 -21.43 -6.87
N ASP A 144 12.97 -20.63 -5.80
CA ASP A 144 14.05 -20.38 -4.84
C ASP A 144 13.50 -20.25 -3.41
N ARG A 145 13.56 -21.36 -2.67
CA ARG A 145 13.09 -21.43 -1.29
C ARG A 145 13.99 -20.68 -0.30
N SER A 146 15.19 -20.27 -0.69
CA SER A 146 16.11 -19.56 0.20
C SER A 146 15.69 -18.10 0.42
N ARG A 147 14.86 -17.57 -0.48
CA ARG A 147 14.43 -16.18 -0.48
C ARG A 147 12.90 -16.12 -0.44
N PRO A 148 12.27 -16.00 0.74
CA PRO A 148 10.81 -15.85 0.84
C PRO A 148 10.32 -14.57 0.14
N ARG A 149 9.03 -14.56 -0.23
CA ARG A 149 8.30 -13.43 -0.83
C ARG A 149 7.03 -13.15 -0.05
N PHE A 150 6.79 -11.89 0.29
CA PHE A 150 5.72 -11.51 1.19
C PHE A 150 4.64 -10.72 0.47
N VAL A 151 3.40 -10.89 0.92
CA VAL A 151 2.25 -10.12 0.43
C VAL A 151 1.92 -9.01 1.42
N ILE A 152 1.91 -7.77 0.95
CA ILE A 152 1.44 -6.61 1.70
C ILE A 152 -0.02 -6.37 1.31
N GLY A 153 -0.95 -6.60 2.23
CA GLY A 153 -2.34 -6.21 2.06
C GLY A 153 -2.49 -4.70 2.20
N VAL A 154 -2.73 -4.01 1.09
CA VAL A 154 -2.80 -2.54 1.06
C VAL A 154 -4.20 -2.02 1.37
N LEU A 155 -4.25 -1.04 2.26
CA LEU A 155 -5.40 -0.18 2.57
C LEU A 155 -5.01 1.26 2.21
N GLY A 156 -5.51 1.75 1.07
CA GLY A 156 -5.31 3.14 0.65
C GLY A 156 -6.19 4.13 1.43
N PRO A 157 -6.01 5.44 1.25
CA PRO A 157 -6.55 6.46 2.15
C PRO A 157 -8.04 6.83 1.90
N THR A 158 -8.68 6.20 0.90
CA THR A 158 -9.99 6.55 0.31
C THR A 158 -10.02 7.90 -0.42
N SER A 159 -11.16 8.22 -1.07
CA SER A 159 -11.40 9.53 -1.71
C SER A 159 -11.89 10.63 -0.74
N ARG A 160 -12.10 10.31 0.55
CA ARG A 160 -12.69 11.22 1.54
C ARG A 160 -11.72 11.58 2.66
N THR A 161 -11.93 12.72 3.31
CA THR A 161 -11.11 13.22 4.43
C THR A 161 -11.95 13.40 5.68
N ALA A 162 -11.48 12.89 6.81
CA ALA A 162 -12.16 13.04 8.09
C ALA A 162 -11.66 14.27 8.87
N SER A 163 -10.43 14.73 8.65
CA SER A 163 -9.88 15.87 9.39
C SER A 163 -10.12 17.22 8.72
N ILE A 164 -10.20 17.27 7.38
CA ILE A 164 -10.33 18.51 6.60
C ILE A 164 -11.74 18.62 6.01
N SER A 165 -12.30 19.83 5.97
CA SER A 165 -13.54 20.05 5.23
C SER A 165 -13.25 20.09 3.73
N PRO A 166 -14.00 19.34 2.90
CA PRO A 166 -13.92 19.50 1.44
C PRO A 166 -14.62 20.78 0.94
N ASP A 167 -15.43 21.45 1.78
CA ASP A 167 -16.06 22.73 1.45
C ASP A 167 -15.31 23.88 2.12
N VAL A 168 -14.63 24.69 1.31
CA VAL A 168 -13.87 25.85 1.77
C VAL A 168 -14.74 26.92 2.44
N ASN A 169 -16.05 26.92 2.18
CA ASN A 169 -17.00 27.86 2.78
C ASN A 169 -17.61 27.35 4.09
N ASP A 170 -17.47 26.06 4.39
CA ASP A 170 -17.93 25.45 5.64
C ASP A 170 -16.79 24.63 6.29
N PRO A 171 -15.96 25.24 7.15
CA PRO A 171 -14.85 24.55 7.81
C PRO A 171 -15.32 23.45 8.79
N GLY A 172 -16.60 23.43 9.18
CA GLY A 172 -17.20 22.43 10.06
C GLY A 172 -17.69 21.18 9.33
N PHE A 173 -17.95 21.27 8.02
CA PHE A 173 -18.46 20.16 7.22
C PHE A 173 -17.45 19.00 7.10
N ARG A 174 -17.94 17.76 7.09
CA ARG A 174 -17.17 16.54 6.83
C ARG A 174 -18.00 15.63 5.91
N ASN A 175 -17.38 15.10 4.86
CA ASN A 175 -18.04 14.18 3.91
C ASN A 175 -17.90 12.70 4.30
N THR A 176 -17.23 12.42 5.42
CA THR A 176 -17.11 11.10 6.03
C THR A 176 -16.93 11.26 7.54
N SER A 177 -17.16 10.19 8.27
CA SER A 177 -16.92 10.09 9.71
C SER A 177 -15.88 9.02 10.04
N PHE A 178 -15.34 9.07 11.26
CA PHE A 178 -14.46 8.02 11.77
C PHE A 178 -15.14 6.65 11.74
N GLU A 179 -16.43 6.59 12.08
CA GLU A 179 -17.21 5.34 12.12
C GLU A 179 -17.39 4.73 10.73
N GLU A 180 -17.73 5.54 9.73
CA GLU A 180 -17.85 5.07 8.34
C GLU A 180 -16.52 4.51 7.81
N LEU A 181 -15.42 5.24 8.05
CA LEU A 181 -14.09 4.77 7.68
C LEU A 181 -13.71 3.48 8.41
N ARG A 182 -13.98 3.40 9.72
CA ARG A 182 -13.73 2.21 10.53
C ARG A 182 -14.43 0.98 9.94
N LEU A 183 -15.72 1.10 9.62
CA LEU A 183 -16.49 0.00 9.02
C LEU A 183 -15.93 -0.42 7.65
N ALA A 184 -15.61 0.55 6.79
CA ALA A 184 -15.05 0.30 5.46
C ALA A 184 -13.69 -0.40 5.54
N TYR A 185 -12.78 0.09 6.37
CA TYR A 185 -11.46 -0.51 6.56
C TYR A 185 -11.54 -1.89 7.22
N ARG A 186 -12.49 -2.13 8.13
CA ARG A 186 -12.64 -3.44 8.79
C ARG A 186 -13.07 -4.51 7.80
N GLU A 187 -13.99 -4.18 6.89
CA GLU A 187 -14.40 -5.09 5.82
C GLU A 187 -13.24 -5.43 4.87
N ALA A 188 -12.49 -4.42 4.43
CA ALA A 188 -11.32 -4.61 3.59
C ALA A 188 -10.25 -5.46 4.29
N THR A 189 -9.93 -5.15 5.55
CA THR A 189 -8.97 -5.88 6.38
C THR A 189 -9.35 -7.36 6.51
N ARG A 190 -10.63 -7.67 6.74
CA ARG A 190 -11.12 -9.05 6.80
C ARG A 190 -10.82 -9.80 5.50
N GLY A 191 -11.08 -9.16 4.35
CA GLY A 191 -10.77 -9.72 3.03
C GLY A 191 -9.28 -9.98 2.83
N LEU A 192 -8.43 -9.01 3.13
CA LEU A 192 -6.97 -9.12 2.99
C LEU A 192 -6.39 -10.27 3.82
N ILE A 193 -6.83 -10.41 5.09
CA ILE A 193 -6.39 -11.49 5.96
C ILE A 193 -6.85 -12.85 5.41
N ASP A 194 -8.13 -12.97 5.00
CA ASP A 194 -8.67 -14.22 4.46
C ASP A 194 -8.07 -14.61 3.10
N GLY A 195 -7.59 -13.62 2.34
CA GLY A 195 -6.88 -13.83 1.07
C GLY A 195 -5.41 -14.23 1.24
N GLY A 196 -4.86 -14.17 2.46
CA GLY A 196 -3.51 -14.64 2.77
C GLY A 196 -2.42 -13.58 2.72
N ALA A 197 -2.75 -12.32 3.02
CA ALA A 197 -1.73 -11.29 3.26
C ALA A 197 -0.79 -11.68 4.42
N ASP A 198 0.50 -11.40 4.28
CA ASP A 198 1.50 -11.66 5.33
C ASP A 198 1.62 -10.48 6.31
N THR A 199 1.35 -9.27 5.81
CA THR A 199 1.34 -8.01 6.55
C THR A 199 0.25 -7.10 5.96
N LEU A 200 -0.19 -6.10 6.73
CA LEU A 200 -1.12 -5.08 6.27
C LEU A 200 -0.40 -3.74 6.22
N MET A 201 -0.67 -2.91 5.20
CA MET A 201 -0.15 -1.56 5.11
C MET A 201 -1.28 -0.55 4.98
N VAL A 202 -1.29 0.45 5.85
CA VAL A 202 -2.07 1.68 5.63
C VAL A 202 -1.17 2.65 4.89
N GLU A 203 -1.42 2.87 3.61
CA GLU A 203 -0.50 3.54 2.69
C GLU A 203 -1.04 4.88 2.17
N THR A 204 -0.15 5.75 1.71
CA THR A 204 -0.46 7.05 1.10
C THR A 204 -1.33 7.90 2.02
N ILE A 205 -0.98 7.89 3.31
CA ILE A 205 -1.77 8.60 4.33
C ILE A 205 -1.58 10.10 4.14
N PHE A 206 -2.58 10.74 3.53
CA PHE A 206 -2.68 12.19 3.44
C PHE A 206 -3.38 12.79 4.69
N ASP A 207 -4.29 12.01 5.29
CA ASP A 207 -5.10 12.38 6.46
C ASP A 207 -4.89 11.37 7.60
N THR A 208 -4.26 11.82 8.67
CA THR A 208 -3.95 10.96 9.82
C THR A 208 -5.19 10.49 10.58
N LEU A 209 -6.31 11.22 10.50
CA LEU A 209 -7.56 10.74 11.12
C LEU A 209 -8.11 9.53 10.36
N ASN A 210 -7.99 9.50 9.04
CA ASN A 210 -8.34 8.32 8.24
C ASN A 210 -7.45 7.13 8.61
N ALA A 211 -6.14 7.35 8.73
CA ALA A 211 -5.22 6.30 9.14
C ALA A 211 -5.55 5.76 10.54
N LYS A 212 -5.92 6.61 11.49
CA LYS A 212 -6.34 6.14 12.82
C LYS A 212 -7.63 5.32 12.77
N ALA A 213 -8.57 5.63 11.87
CA ALA A 213 -9.75 4.80 11.65
C ALA A 213 -9.37 3.42 11.06
N ALA A 214 -8.44 3.39 10.10
CA ALA A 214 -7.92 2.14 9.54
C ALA A 214 -7.20 1.29 10.60
N LEU A 215 -6.31 1.89 11.37
CA LEU A 215 -5.56 1.21 12.44
C LEU A 215 -6.49 0.68 13.53
N PHE A 216 -7.53 1.42 13.89
CA PHE A 216 -8.55 0.95 14.82
C PHE A 216 -9.32 -0.24 14.27
N ALA A 217 -9.75 -0.16 13.00
CA ALA A 217 -10.46 -1.24 12.32
C ALA A 217 -9.62 -2.52 12.20
N ILE A 218 -8.31 -2.38 11.97
CA ILE A 218 -7.36 -3.50 11.97
C ILE A 218 -7.31 -4.17 13.35
N GLU A 219 -7.15 -3.40 14.42
CA GLU A 219 -7.10 -3.96 15.78
C GLU A 219 -8.43 -4.64 16.17
N GLU A 220 -9.58 -4.09 15.79
CA GLU A 220 -10.87 -4.76 16.00
C GLU A 220 -10.99 -6.09 15.24
N GLU A 221 -10.46 -6.17 14.02
CA GLU A 221 -10.44 -7.41 13.27
C GLU A 221 -9.46 -8.43 13.87
N PHE A 222 -8.32 -7.97 14.39
CA PHE A 222 -7.40 -8.83 15.13
C PHE A 222 -8.03 -9.38 16.42
N ASP A 223 -8.68 -8.53 17.21
CA ASP A 223 -9.38 -8.96 18.42
C ASP A 223 -10.51 -9.95 18.10
N ALA A 224 -11.28 -9.71 17.03
CA ALA A 224 -12.33 -10.64 16.58
C ALA A 224 -11.79 -12.02 16.15
N ARG A 225 -10.56 -12.08 15.65
CA ARG A 225 -9.88 -13.32 15.23
C ARG A 225 -9.08 -13.99 16.34
N GLY A 226 -8.78 -13.27 17.41
CA GLY A 226 -7.84 -13.73 18.44
C GLY A 226 -6.39 -13.85 17.93
N GLY A 227 -6.02 -13.11 16.88
CA GLY A 227 -4.68 -13.16 16.28
C GLY A 227 -4.41 -11.98 15.36
N ARG A 228 -3.13 -11.66 15.14
CA ARG A 228 -2.69 -10.47 14.39
C ARG A 228 -1.75 -10.75 13.23
N LEU A 229 -1.61 -9.77 12.34
CA LEU A 229 -0.50 -9.65 11.38
C LEU A 229 0.43 -8.48 11.77
N PRO A 230 1.67 -8.43 11.28
CA PRO A 230 2.47 -7.21 11.29
C PRO A 230 1.77 -6.09 10.51
N VAL A 231 1.83 -4.87 11.02
CA VAL A 231 1.22 -3.68 10.41
C VAL A 231 2.31 -2.71 9.98
N MET A 232 2.27 -2.26 8.74
CA MET A 232 3.11 -1.23 8.17
C MET A 232 2.30 0.06 7.98
N ILE A 233 2.96 1.20 8.06
CA ILE A 233 2.30 2.51 7.93
C ILE A 233 3.14 3.38 7.00
N SER A 234 2.55 3.92 5.94
CA SER A 234 3.23 4.84 5.04
C SER A 234 2.44 6.13 4.84
N GLY A 235 3.06 7.25 5.20
CA GLY A 235 2.52 8.59 4.99
C GLY A 235 2.90 9.18 3.64
N THR A 236 2.19 10.22 3.21
CA THR A 236 2.60 11.03 2.05
C THR A 236 2.81 12.48 2.48
N ILE A 237 3.97 13.04 2.11
CA ILE A 237 4.25 14.46 2.24
C ILE A 237 3.85 15.12 0.92
N THR A 238 2.86 16.01 0.95
CA THR A 238 2.14 16.42 -0.28
C THR A 238 2.93 17.38 -1.16
N ASP A 239 3.85 18.15 -0.57
CA ASP A 239 4.64 19.13 -1.31
C ASP A 239 5.95 19.47 -0.56
N LEU A 240 6.70 20.42 -1.11
CA LEU A 240 7.97 20.89 -0.56
C LEU A 240 7.85 21.64 0.78
N SER A 241 6.63 21.88 1.30
CA SER A 241 6.43 22.42 2.65
C SER A 241 6.76 21.41 3.75
N GLY A 242 6.85 20.12 3.39
CA GLY A 242 7.25 19.06 4.31
C GLY A 242 6.16 18.57 5.23
N ARG A 243 4.90 18.70 4.82
CA ARG A 243 3.73 18.30 5.60
C ARG A 243 2.84 17.32 4.86
N THR A 244 2.11 16.50 5.62
CA THR A 244 0.94 15.79 5.11
C THR A 244 -0.16 16.78 4.73
N LEU A 245 -1.18 16.35 3.99
CA LEU A 245 -2.31 17.22 3.63
C LEU A 245 -3.02 17.78 4.89
N SER A 246 -3.08 16.97 5.94
CA SER A 246 -3.59 17.36 7.27
C SER A 246 -2.63 18.25 8.09
N GLY A 247 -1.50 18.68 7.52
CA GLY A 247 -0.60 19.67 8.09
C GLY A 247 0.47 19.13 9.04
N GLN A 248 0.61 17.81 9.17
CA GLN A 248 1.57 17.20 10.09
C GLN A 248 2.97 17.11 9.47
N THR A 249 4.01 17.41 10.27
CA THR A 249 5.40 17.07 9.95
C THR A 249 5.61 15.56 10.08
N ALA A 250 6.73 15.04 9.57
CA ALA A 250 7.04 13.61 9.60
C ALA A 250 7.11 13.05 11.04
N GLU A 251 7.72 13.78 11.96
CA GLU A 251 7.79 13.39 13.38
C GLU A 251 6.44 13.46 14.09
N ALA A 252 5.62 14.47 13.78
CA ALA A 252 4.26 14.60 14.32
C ALA A 252 3.34 13.48 13.79
N PHE A 253 3.50 13.10 12.52
CA PHE A 253 2.83 11.96 11.92
C PHE A 253 3.19 10.67 12.65
N TYR A 254 4.48 10.36 12.82
CA TYR A 254 4.91 9.16 13.54
C TYR A 254 4.37 9.13 14.98
N ALA A 255 4.49 10.23 15.74
CA ALA A 255 3.96 10.33 17.09
C ALA A 255 2.44 10.04 17.14
N SER A 256 1.71 10.42 16.11
CA SER A 256 0.26 10.21 16.03
C SER A 256 -0.14 8.75 15.77
N VAL A 257 0.75 7.95 15.18
CA VAL A 257 0.48 6.55 14.77
C VAL A 257 1.30 5.50 15.53
N ALA A 258 2.31 5.91 16.30
CA ALA A 258 3.22 5.02 17.05
C ALA A 258 2.48 4.07 18.00
N HIS A 259 1.32 4.48 18.52
CA HIS A 259 0.46 3.63 19.35
C HIS A 259 0.11 2.30 18.69
N ALA A 260 0.04 2.23 17.35
CA ALA A 260 -0.23 0.98 16.63
C ALA A 260 0.91 -0.06 16.69
N ARG A 261 2.10 0.31 17.20
CA ARG A 261 3.31 -0.53 17.25
C ARG A 261 3.60 -1.16 15.88
N PRO A 262 3.78 -0.34 14.83
CA PRO A 262 3.97 -0.85 13.49
C PRO A 262 5.29 -1.62 13.37
N LEU A 263 5.32 -2.59 12.47
CA LEU A 263 6.55 -3.22 11.99
C LEU A 263 7.44 -2.17 11.31
N SER A 264 6.84 -1.33 10.46
CA SER A 264 7.54 -0.22 9.80
C SER A 264 6.69 1.04 9.71
N VAL A 265 7.36 2.19 9.75
CA VAL A 265 6.81 3.48 9.36
C VAL A 265 7.62 4.06 8.20
N GLY A 266 6.97 4.65 7.23
CA GLY A 266 7.66 5.21 6.07
C GLY A 266 6.91 6.32 5.37
N LEU A 267 7.46 6.69 4.22
CA LEU A 267 6.84 7.65 3.31
C LEU A 267 6.85 7.14 1.87
N ASN A 268 5.79 7.48 1.15
CA ASN A 268 5.61 7.11 -0.24
C ASN A 268 4.87 8.18 -1.02
N CYS A 269 4.98 8.08 -2.35
CA CYS A 269 4.29 8.95 -3.31
C CYS A 269 4.64 10.44 -3.15
N ALA A 270 3.93 11.28 -3.93
CA ALA A 270 3.99 12.74 -4.06
C ALA A 270 5.35 13.36 -4.45
N LEU A 271 6.44 12.91 -3.84
CA LEU A 271 7.79 13.39 -4.02
C LEU A 271 8.66 12.31 -4.68
N GLY A 272 9.65 12.77 -5.45
CA GLY A 272 10.76 11.93 -5.90
C GLY A 272 11.72 11.61 -4.75
N ALA A 273 12.68 10.71 -4.99
CA ALA A 273 13.64 10.30 -3.97
C ALA A 273 14.42 11.50 -3.41
N LYS A 274 14.88 12.41 -4.27
CA LYS A 274 15.67 13.57 -3.85
C LYS A 274 14.95 14.44 -2.81
N GLU A 275 13.70 14.78 -3.04
CA GLU A 275 12.91 15.65 -2.15
C GLU A 275 12.50 14.92 -0.87
N LEU A 276 12.22 13.62 -0.97
CA LEU A 276 11.74 12.79 0.13
C LEU A 276 12.82 12.52 1.20
N ARG A 277 14.10 12.55 0.81
CA ARG A 277 15.27 12.22 1.63
C ARG A 277 15.26 12.84 3.02
N GLN A 278 15.03 14.14 3.12
CA GLN A 278 15.09 14.86 4.39
C GLN A 278 14.04 14.35 5.39
N TYR A 279 12.86 13.96 4.91
CA TYR A 279 11.77 13.48 5.77
C TYR A 279 11.98 12.04 6.21
N VAL A 280 12.59 11.22 5.35
CA VAL A 280 13.05 9.87 5.73
C VAL A 280 14.15 9.94 6.79
N ASP A 281 15.07 10.90 6.69
CA ASP A 281 16.10 11.14 7.71
C ASP A 281 15.45 11.45 9.08
N VAL A 282 14.51 12.40 9.11
CA VAL A 282 13.74 12.73 10.32
C VAL A 282 13.05 11.49 10.90
N LEU A 283 12.34 10.70 10.08
CA LEU A 283 11.72 9.45 10.54
C LEU A 283 12.74 8.45 11.07
N SER A 284 13.90 8.31 10.42
CA SER A 284 14.98 7.42 10.86
C SER A 284 15.53 7.78 12.24
N GLN A 285 15.41 9.06 12.64
CA GLN A 285 15.84 9.53 13.94
C GLN A 285 14.76 9.37 15.01
N VAL A 286 13.47 9.40 14.67
CA VAL A 286 12.40 9.34 15.69
C VAL A 286 11.72 7.98 15.80
N ALA A 287 11.79 7.14 14.77
CA ALA A 287 11.10 5.86 14.74
C ALA A 287 11.83 4.77 15.53
N ASP A 288 11.08 4.08 16.40
CA ASP A 288 11.54 2.91 17.15
C ASP A 288 11.32 1.59 16.37
N CYS A 289 10.68 1.67 15.21
CA CYS A 289 10.40 0.56 14.30
C CYS A 289 11.21 0.66 13.01
N GLN A 290 11.01 -0.29 12.10
CA GLN A 290 11.69 -0.29 10.79
C GLN A 290 11.28 0.95 9.97
N VAL A 291 12.16 1.45 9.11
CA VAL A 291 11.87 2.61 8.25
C VAL A 291 11.75 2.17 6.79
N SER A 292 10.67 2.59 6.13
CA SER A 292 10.45 2.33 4.69
C SER A 292 10.42 3.63 3.87
N ALA A 293 10.80 3.53 2.60
CA ALA A 293 10.58 4.59 1.62
C ALA A 293 10.27 4.01 0.24
N HIS A 294 9.22 4.49 -0.42
CA HIS A 294 8.89 4.12 -1.79
C HIS A 294 8.49 5.38 -2.58
N PRO A 295 9.49 6.20 -3.00
CA PRO A 295 9.24 7.45 -3.71
C PRO A 295 8.74 7.22 -5.13
N ASN A 296 8.19 8.28 -5.73
CA ASN A 296 7.92 8.30 -7.17
C ASN A 296 9.23 8.30 -7.98
N ALA A 297 9.14 7.93 -9.26
CA ALA A 297 10.22 8.12 -10.24
C ALA A 297 10.33 9.61 -10.63
N GLY A 298 10.63 10.45 -9.65
CA GLY A 298 10.67 11.90 -9.77
C GLY A 298 9.30 12.56 -9.58
N LEU A 299 9.27 13.88 -9.76
CA LEU A 299 8.01 14.63 -9.84
C LEU A 299 7.38 14.44 -11.22
N PRO A 300 6.04 14.36 -11.33
CA PRO A 300 5.39 14.26 -12.63
C PRO A 300 5.67 15.49 -13.49
N ASN A 301 5.97 15.27 -14.76
CA ASN A 301 6.17 16.33 -15.74
C ASN A 301 4.83 16.96 -16.17
N ALA A 302 4.86 17.96 -17.07
CA ALA A 302 3.66 18.67 -17.50
C ALA A 302 2.60 17.79 -18.20
N PHE A 303 2.97 16.57 -18.60
CA PHE A 303 2.09 15.57 -19.20
C PHE A 303 1.65 14.50 -18.21
N GLY A 304 2.06 14.61 -16.93
CA GLY A 304 1.77 13.61 -15.90
C GLY A 304 2.66 12.37 -15.96
N GLU A 305 3.73 12.41 -16.75
CA GLU A 305 4.70 11.30 -16.90
C GLU A 305 5.87 11.47 -15.93
N TYR A 306 6.65 10.41 -15.74
CA TYR A 306 7.77 10.34 -14.80
C TYR A 306 9.08 10.14 -15.56
N ASP A 307 9.99 11.11 -15.44
CA ASP A 307 11.21 11.18 -16.25
C ASP A 307 12.44 10.54 -15.58
N GLU A 308 12.38 10.29 -14.26
CA GLU A 308 13.53 9.75 -13.52
C GLU A 308 13.79 8.30 -13.93
N THR A 309 15.03 7.99 -14.31
CA THR A 309 15.38 6.67 -14.85
C THR A 309 15.69 5.66 -13.74
N PRO A 310 15.75 4.34 -14.04
CA PRO A 310 16.22 3.35 -13.08
C PRO A 310 17.60 3.66 -12.47
N ALA A 311 18.51 4.25 -13.25
CA ALA A 311 19.85 4.60 -12.79
C ALA A 311 19.84 5.80 -11.83
N ASP A 312 18.98 6.78 -12.07
CA ASP A 312 18.81 7.95 -11.21
C ASP A 312 18.23 7.53 -9.85
N MET A 313 17.13 6.76 -9.86
CA MET A 313 16.50 6.21 -8.66
C MET A 313 17.48 5.34 -7.86
N ALA A 314 18.21 4.43 -8.53
CA ALA A 314 19.21 3.59 -7.88
C ALA A 314 20.34 4.38 -7.22
N THR A 315 20.77 5.49 -7.84
CA THR A 315 21.80 6.37 -7.28
C THR A 315 21.32 7.02 -5.98
N LEU A 316 20.12 7.59 -5.99
CA LEU A 316 19.53 8.28 -4.84
C LEU A 316 19.19 7.30 -3.72
N ILE A 317 18.49 6.21 -4.03
CA ILE A 317 18.14 5.18 -3.06
C ILE A 317 19.38 4.49 -2.47
N GLY A 318 20.41 4.26 -3.28
CA GLY A 318 21.68 3.74 -2.80
C GLY A 318 22.34 4.66 -1.76
N GLU A 319 22.20 5.98 -1.89
CA GLU A 319 22.64 6.93 -0.86
C GLU A 319 21.86 6.75 0.43
N PHE A 320 20.52 6.66 0.38
CA PHE A 320 19.68 6.48 1.57
C PHE A 320 20.10 5.23 2.34
N ALA A 321 20.30 4.13 1.61
CA ALA A 321 20.73 2.86 2.16
C ALA A 321 22.09 2.98 2.84
N ARG A 322 23.11 3.55 2.16
CA ARG A 322 24.46 3.71 2.72
C ARG A 322 24.53 4.71 3.89
N SER A 323 23.61 5.67 3.93
CA SER A 323 23.43 6.59 5.05
C SER A 323 22.68 5.97 6.23
N GLY A 324 22.28 4.69 6.12
CA GLY A 324 21.67 3.94 7.22
C GLY A 324 20.24 4.37 7.52
N LEU A 325 19.50 4.86 6.53
CA LEU A 325 18.15 5.40 6.74
C LEU A 325 17.04 4.36 6.60
N LEU A 326 17.29 3.26 5.90
CA LEU A 326 16.25 2.36 5.40
C LEU A 326 16.36 0.93 5.95
N ASN A 327 15.20 0.31 6.11
CA ASN A 327 15.03 -1.12 6.35
C ASN A 327 14.22 -1.77 5.23
N LEU A 328 13.30 -1.02 4.62
CA LEU A 328 12.58 -1.40 3.41
C LEU A 328 12.66 -0.27 2.38
N VAL A 329 12.62 -0.63 1.10
CA VAL A 329 12.61 0.35 0.01
C VAL A 329 11.81 -0.16 -1.18
N GLY A 330 11.10 0.71 -1.89
CA GLY A 330 10.38 0.33 -3.10
C GLY A 330 10.21 1.50 -4.06
N GLY A 331 9.16 1.44 -4.87
CA GLY A 331 8.79 2.51 -5.78
C GLY A 331 7.30 2.79 -5.75
N CYS A 332 6.90 4.03 -5.97
CA CYS A 332 5.50 4.41 -6.17
C CYS A 332 5.28 4.84 -7.64
N CYS A 333 4.52 5.89 -7.91
CA CYS A 333 4.13 6.30 -9.25
C CYS A 333 5.33 6.49 -10.19
N GLY A 334 5.21 5.95 -11.41
CA GLY A 334 6.25 6.00 -12.44
C GLY A 334 7.29 4.88 -12.36
N THR A 335 7.35 4.13 -11.26
CA THR A 335 8.33 3.06 -11.11
C THR A 335 7.89 1.77 -11.81
N THR A 336 8.86 1.10 -12.43
CA THR A 336 8.66 -0.11 -13.26
C THR A 336 9.55 -1.25 -12.74
N PRO A 337 9.39 -2.50 -13.23
CA PRO A 337 10.29 -3.59 -12.86
C PRO A 337 11.78 -3.25 -13.06
N ALA A 338 12.14 -2.49 -14.08
CA ALA A 338 13.51 -2.04 -14.29
C ALA A 338 14.01 -1.13 -13.15
N HIS A 339 13.14 -0.29 -12.58
CA HIS A 339 13.47 0.52 -11.41
C HIS A 339 13.70 -0.34 -10.17
N ILE A 340 12.81 -1.32 -9.94
CA ILE A 340 12.91 -2.24 -8.81
C ILE A 340 14.17 -3.10 -8.89
N GLU A 341 14.55 -3.57 -10.08
CA GLU A 341 15.82 -4.27 -10.29
C GLU A 341 17.02 -3.38 -9.97
N ALA A 342 17.02 -2.14 -10.44
CA ALA A 342 18.11 -1.20 -10.17
C ALA A 342 18.20 -0.84 -8.67
N ILE A 343 17.06 -0.66 -7.99
CA ILE A 343 16.98 -0.45 -6.54
C ILE A 343 17.51 -1.68 -5.78
N ALA A 344 17.06 -2.88 -6.14
CA ALA A 344 17.49 -4.12 -5.51
C ALA A 344 19.01 -4.31 -5.60
N HIS A 345 19.61 -4.00 -6.76
CA HIS A 345 21.06 -3.99 -6.92
C HIS A 345 21.75 -2.91 -6.08
N ALA A 346 21.19 -1.69 -6.00
CA ALA A 346 21.78 -0.58 -5.28
C ALA A 346 21.84 -0.79 -3.75
N VAL A 347 20.88 -1.53 -3.18
CA VAL A 347 20.81 -1.82 -1.74
C VAL A 347 21.40 -3.18 -1.36
N ALA A 348 21.77 -4.01 -2.34
CA ALA A 348 22.38 -5.32 -2.08
C ALA A 348 23.69 -5.20 -1.28
N GLY A 349 23.80 -5.99 -0.21
CA GLY A 349 24.98 -5.99 0.65
C GLY A 349 25.11 -4.79 1.60
N VAL A 350 24.17 -3.84 1.56
CA VAL A 350 24.12 -2.73 2.53
C VAL A 350 23.39 -3.19 3.79
N ALA A 351 23.95 -2.88 4.95
CA ALA A 351 23.34 -3.21 6.23
C ALA A 351 22.04 -2.39 6.41
N PRO A 352 20.95 -3.00 6.93
CA PRO A 352 19.74 -2.26 7.25
C PRO A 352 19.98 -1.29 8.40
N ARG A 353 19.17 -0.22 8.49
CA ARG A 353 19.19 0.72 9.61
C ARG A 353 19.10 -0.02 10.95
N ALA A 354 20.02 0.29 11.85
CA ALA A 354 19.98 -0.25 13.21
C ALA A 354 18.80 0.36 13.99
N LEU A 355 17.96 -0.48 14.57
CA LEU A 355 16.94 -0.03 15.53
C LEU A 355 17.64 0.44 16.81
N ARG A 356 17.09 1.49 17.43
CA ARG A 356 17.56 1.96 18.73
C ARG A 356 17.39 0.85 19.76
N SER A 357 18.44 0.55 20.51
CA SER A 357 18.30 -0.39 21.61
C SER A 357 17.38 0.23 22.68
N THR A 358 16.62 -0.59 23.40
CA THR A 358 15.77 -0.11 24.51
C THR A 358 16.57 0.60 25.62
N LEU A 359 17.91 0.49 25.63
CA LEU A 359 18.80 1.18 26.55
C LEU A 359 19.09 2.62 26.12
N ASP A 360 19.07 2.92 24.82
CA ASP A 360 19.34 4.27 24.29
C ASP A 360 18.11 5.18 24.34
N ALA A 361 16.90 4.62 24.40
CA ALA A 361 15.65 5.38 24.49
C ALA A 361 15.30 5.85 25.92
N ALA A 362 16.02 5.33 26.93
CA ALA A 362 15.82 5.64 28.35
C ALA A 362 16.90 6.59 28.93
N ALA A 363 17.88 6.96 28.12
CA ALA A 363 18.93 7.96 28.43
C ALA A 363 18.61 9.28 27.73
#